data_AF-A0A7G9BJD8-F1
#
_entry.id   AF-A0A7G9BJD8-F1
#
_cell.length_a   1.000
_cell.length_b   1.000
_cell.length_c   1.000
_cell.angle_alpha   90.00
_cell.angle_beta   90.00
_cell.angle_gamma   90.00
#
_symmetry.space_group_name_H-M   'P 1'
#
loop_
_entity.id
_entity.type
_entity.pdbx_description
1 polymer ?
#
loop_
_entity_poly.entity_id
_entity_poly.type
_entity_poly.pdbx_seq_one_letter_code
_entity_poly.pdbx_strand_id
1 'polypeptide(L)'
;MKCYLFLVSLIFAGYVSAQEPTFSAGSKVFVENTSKNENVINTVQELLKRLNEWDHWQVVPTAEEADFKISIDVTASKGITLTSWGGTSYVMVAKLIDKKNEVLWESNAYKSSPNGTNGFNSGRAVVKKLMRDLKRKFT
;
A
#
# COMPACT_ATOMS: atom_id res chain seq x y z
N MET A 1 -31.44 57.73 20.85
CA MET A 1 -30.43 56.83 20.27
C MET A 1 -30.64 55.44 20.86
N LYS A 2 -31.08 54.46 20.06
CA LYS A 2 -31.25 53.07 20.47
C LYS A 2 -30.45 52.21 19.49
N CYS A 3 -29.28 51.73 19.93
CA CYS A 3 -28.48 50.75 19.20
C CYS A 3 -29.15 49.38 19.35
N TYR A 4 -29.73 48.86 18.28
CA TYR A 4 -30.10 47.44 18.22
C TYR A 4 -28.97 46.69 17.51
N LEU A 5 -28.12 46.08 18.33
CA LEU A 5 -27.16 45.05 17.95
C LEU A 5 -27.96 43.77 17.65
N PHE A 6 -28.21 43.47 16.38
CA PHE A 6 -28.74 42.16 15.98
C PHE A 6 -27.60 41.33 15.38
N LEU A 7 -27.02 40.52 16.26
CA LEU A 7 -26.00 39.52 15.97
C LEU A 7 -26.65 38.38 15.19
N VAL A 8 -26.49 38.37 13.86
CA VAL A 8 -26.87 37.22 13.03
C VAL A 8 -25.72 36.21 13.10
N SER A 9 -25.80 35.28 14.06
CA SER A 9 -24.96 34.09 14.09
C SER A 9 -25.40 33.17 12.94
N LEU A 10 -24.75 33.31 11.78
CA LEU A 10 -24.90 32.36 10.69
C LEU A 10 -24.27 31.04 11.13
N ILE A 11 -25.16 30.09 11.41
CA ILE A 11 -24.87 28.70 11.75
C ILE A 11 -24.11 28.11 10.56
N PHE A 12 -22.79 28.06 10.66
CA PHE A 12 -22.00 27.09 9.90
C PHE A 12 -22.37 25.71 10.43
N ALA A 13 -23.45 25.14 9.89
CA ALA A 13 -23.66 23.70 9.94
C ALA A 13 -22.55 23.08 9.08
N GLY A 14 -21.38 22.92 9.71
CA GLY A 14 -20.31 22.12 9.17
C GLY A 14 -20.85 20.72 9.00
N TYR A 15 -21.15 20.35 7.77
CA TYR A 15 -21.16 18.94 7.37
C TYR A 15 -19.72 18.45 7.49
N VAL A 16 -19.29 18.19 8.74
CA VAL A 16 -18.17 17.28 8.99
C VAL A 16 -18.72 15.92 8.61
N SER A 17 -18.72 15.64 7.30
CA SER A 17 -18.85 14.28 6.83
C SER A 17 -17.67 13.55 7.46
N ALA A 18 -17.95 12.75 8.48
CA ALA A 18 -16.95 11.86 9.06
C ALA A 18 -16.56 10.91 7.93
N GLN A 19 -15.51 11.27 7.20
CA GLN A 19 -14.93 10.41 6.19
C GLN A 19 -14.31 9.26 6.99
N GLU A 20 -15.06 8.16 7.10
CA GLU A 20 -14.57 6.88 7.56
C GLU A 20 -13.16 6.68 6.97
N PRO A 21 -12.14 6.39 7.80
CA PRO A 21 -10.80 6.24 7.28
C PRO A 21 -10.79 5.09 6.27
N THR A 22 -10.57 5.40 4.99
CA THR A 22 -10.63 4.46 3.85
C THR A 22 -9.79 3.19 4.03
N PHE A 23 -8.81 3.21 4.95
CA PHE A 23 -7.86 2.14 5.23
C PHE A 23 -7.91 1.65 6.68
N SER A 24 -9.10 1.64 7.30
CA SER A 24 -9.29 1.21 8.69
C SER A 24 -9.02 -0.29 8.89
N ALA A 25 -8.73 -0.67 10.14
CA ALA A 25 -8.67 -2.07 10.53
C ALA A 25 -9.99 -2.79 10.19
N GLY A 26 -9.91 -4.00 9.65
CA GLY A 26 -11.06 -4.78 9.19
C GLY A 26 -11.55 -4.44 7.78
N SER A 27 -11.02 -3.40 7.14
CA SER A 27 -11.35 -3.08 5.74
C SER A 27 -10.96 -4.21 4.79
N LYS A 28 -11.74 -4.39 3.71
CA LYS A 28 -11.45 -5.38 2.67
C LYS A 28 -10.48 -4.82 1.63
N VAL A 29 -9.48 -5.60 1.26
CA VAL A 29 -8.42 -5.18 0.33
C VAL A 29 -8.24 -6.16 -0.81
N PHE A 30 -8.24 -5.64 -2.04
CA PHE A 30 -7.84 -6.39 -3.23
C PHE A 30 -6.42 -6.02 -3.63
N VAL A 31 -5.58 -7.01 -3.94
CA VAL A 31 -4.21 -6.77 -4.43
C VAL A 31 -4.18 -6.98 -5.94
N GLU A 32 -3.97 -5.90 -6.68
CA GLU A 32 -3.89 -5.93 -8.13
C GLU A 32 -2.47 -6.32 -8.57
N ASN A 33 -2.38 -7.35 -9.40
CA ASN A 33 -1.15 -7.74 -10.08
C ASN A 33 -1.45 -8.14 -11.53
N THR A 34 -0.94 -7.35 -12.47
CA THR A 34 -1.11 -7.56 -13.92
C THR A 34 0.12 -8.20 -14.57
N SER A 35 1.18 -8.47 -13.80
CA SER A 35 2.44 -8.97 -14.33
C SER A 35 2.39 -10.45 -14.67
N LYS A 36 2.93 -10.81 -15.84
CA LYS A 36 3.14 -12.20 -16.27
C LYS A 36 4.51 -12.75 -15.86
N ASN A 37 5.35 -11.94 -15.20
CA ASN A 37 6.69 -12.34 -14.79
C ASN A 37 6.62 -13.19 -13.52
N GLU A 38 7.09 -14.43 -13.58
CA GLU A 38 7.08 -15.38 -12.46
C GLU A 38 7.74 -14.83 -11.18
N ASN A 39 8.85 -14.08 -11.31
CA ASN A 39 9.50 -13.46 -10.17
C ASN A 39 8.61 -12.41 -9.49
N VAL A 40 7.85 -11.68 -10.28
CA VAL A 40 6.89 -10.68 -9.78
C VAL A 40 5.71 -11.39 -9.13
N ILE A 41 5.15 -12.42 -9.77
CA ILE A 41 4.05 -13.22 -9.23
C ILE A 41 4.43 -13.81 -7.86
N ASN A 42 5.59 -14.44 -7.75
CA ASN A 42 6.07 -15.01 -6.48
C ASN A 42 6.28 -13.93 -5.40
N THR A 43 6.73 -12.73 -5.79
CA THR A 43 6.89 -11.60 -4.87
C THR A 43 5.55 -11.07 -4.37
N VAL A 44 4.55 -10.98 -5.24
CA VAL A 44 3.18 -10.60 -4.87
C VAL A 44 2.51 -11.67 -4.00
N GLN A 45 2.76 -12.96 -4.25
CA GLN A 45 2.29 -14.04 -3.39
C GLN A 45 2.88 -13.96 -1.97
N GLU A 46 4.16 -13.63 -1.83
CA GLU A 46 4.75 -13.36 -0.50
C GLU A 46 4.07 -12.14 0.14
N LEU A 47 3.76 -11.07 -0.61
CA LEU A 47 3.01 -9.93 -0.08
C LEU A 47 1.62 -10.35 0.41
N LEU A 48 0.85 -11.09 -0.38
CA LEU A 48 -0.46 -11.62 -0.02
C LEU A 48 -0.39 -12.44 1.27
N LYS A 49 0.61 -13.32 1.38
CA LYS A 49 0.87 -14.07 2.62
C LYS A 49 1.08 -13.14 3.81
N ARG A 50 1.92 -12.10 3.67
CA ARG A 50 2.19 -11.15 4.76
C ARG A 50 1.00 -10.27 5.14
N LEU A 51 0.16 -9.90 4.18
CA LEU A 51 -1.06 -9.17 4.45
C LEU A 51 -2.05 -10.03 5.23
N ASN A 52 -2.24 -11.29 4.84
CA ASN A 52 -3.06 -12.24 5.58
C ASN A 52 -2.50 -12.51 7.00
N GLU A 53 -1.17 -12.69 7.14
CA GLU A 53 -0.51 -12.85 8.45
C GLU A 53 -0.67 -11.61 9.35
N TRP A 54 -0.84 -10.42 8.77
CA TRP A 54 -1.01 -9.19 9.55
C TRP A 54 -2.42 -9.06 10.12
N ASP A 55 -3.43 -9.66 9.48
CA ASP A 55 -4.83 -9.71 9.94
C ASP A 55 -5.46 -8.34 10.26
N HIS A 56 -4.88 -7.27 9.70
CA HIS A 56 -5.39 -5.91 9.87
C HIS A 56 -6.38 -5.55 8.76
N TRP A 57 -6.21 -6.12 7.57
CA TRP A 57 -7.12 -5.98 6.44
C TRP A 57 -7.53 -7.36 5.94
N GLN A 58 -8.78 -7.50 5.51
CA GLN A 58 -9.29 -8.74 4.94
C GLN A 58 -8.93 -8.79 3.45
N VAL A 59 -7.98 -9.64 3.06
CA VAL A 59 -7.62 -9.82 1.66
C VAL A 59 -8.76 -10.53 0.92
N VAL A 60 -9.33 -9.90 -0.09
CA VAL A 60 -10.43 -10.45 -0.92
C VAL A 60 -9.94 -10.81 -2.32
N PRO A 61 -10.56 -11.82 -2.97
CA PRO A 61 -10.11 -12.32 -4.27
C PRO A 61 -10.52 -11.44 -5.45
N THR A 62 -11.51 -10.57 -5.27
CA THR A 62 -12.13 -9.76 -6.34
C THR A 62 -12.12 -8.28 -5.96
N ALA A 63 -12.05 -7.40 -6.96
CA ALA A 63 -12.03 -5.95 -6.72
C ALA A 63 -13.41 -5.43 -6.27
N GLU A 64 -14.47 -6.10 -6.66
CA GLU A 64 -15.87 -5.77 -6.35
C GLU A 64 -16.19 -5.93 -4.87
N GLU A 65 -15.52 -6.86 -4.19
CA GLU A 65 -15.68 -7.11 -2.75
C GLU A 65 -14.81 -6.19 -1.88
N ALA A 66 -13.87 -5.47 -2.49
CA ALA A 66 -12.86 -4.71 -1.78
C ALA A 66 -13.34 -3.31 -1.40
N ASP A 67 -12.91 -2.84 -0.23
CA ASP A 67 -13.09 -1.45 0.19
C ASP A 67 -12.09 -0.50 -0.46
N PHE A 68 -10.91 -1.02 -0.79
CA PHE A 68 -9.87 -0.36 -1.56
C PHE A 68 -8.97 -1.40 -2.23
N LYS A 69 -8.13 -0.95 -3.16
CA LYS A 69 -7.14 -1.80 -3.84
C LYS A 69 -5.71 -1.37 -3.53
N ILE A 70 -4.80 -2.34 -3.51
CA ILE A 70 -3.36 -2.10 -3.55
C ILE A 70 -2.89 -2.43 -4.97
N SER A 71 -2.45 -1.42 -5.70
CA SER A 71 -1.76 -1.62 -6.98
C SER A 71 -0.27 -1.76 -6.70
N ILE A 72 0.32 -2.87 -7.15
CA ILE A 72 1.74 -3.18 -6.93
C ILE A 72 2.48 -3.11 -8.25
N ASP A 73 3.49 -2.26 -8.32
CA ASP A 73 4.49 -2.27 -9.37
C ASP A 73 5.77 -2.94 -8.85
N VAL A 74 6.13 -4.07 -9.46
CA VAL A 74 7.40 -4.76 -9.18
C VAL A 74 8.21 -4.85 -10.46
N THR A 75 9.38 -4.23 -10.43
CA THR A 75 10.41 -4.44 -11.45
C THR A 75 11.44 -5.46 -10.93
N ALA A 76 11.62 -6.54 -11.69
CA ALA A 76 12.65 -7.54 -11.43
C ALA A 76 13.73 -7.48 -12.52
N SER A 77 14.99 -7.27 -12.14
CA SER A 77 16.13 -7.22 -13.06
C SER A 77 17.21 -8.22 -12.65
N LYS A 78 17.78 -8.92 -13.63
CA LYS A 78 18.91 -9.84 -13.42
C LYS A 78 20.21 -9.15 -13.77
N GLY A 79 21.23 -9.29 -12.93
CA GLY A 79 22.55 -8.79 -13.24
C GLY A 79 23.47 -8.64 -12.04
N ILE A 80 24.75 -8.47 -12.34
CA ILE A 80 25.76 -8.03 -11.38
C ILE A 80 25.74 -6.51 -11.40
N THR A 81 25.35 -5.90 -10.29
CA THR A 81 25.57 -4.47 -10.04
C THR A 81 26.75 -4.32 -9.09
N LEU A 82 27.29 -3.11 -8.93
CA LEU A 82 28.43 -2.84 -8.04
C LEU A 82 28.23 -3.37 -6.60
N THR A 83 26.97 -3.55 -6.18
CA THR A 83 26.56 -3.99 -4.84
C THR A 83 25.83 -5.34 -4.82
N SER A 84 25.72 -6.04 -5.95
CA SER A 84 24.98 -7.30 -6.09
C SER A 84 25.93 -8.44 -6.44
N TRP A 85 25.88 -9.53 -5.68
CA TRP A 85 26.71 -10.73 -5.89
C TRP A 85 26.21 -11.63 -7.03
N GLY A 86 25.46 -11.07 -7.98
CA GLY A 86 24.66 -11.81 -8.97
C GLY A 86 23.29 -12.23 -8.43
N GLY A 87 22.33 -12.41 -9.33
CA GLY A 87 20.94 -12.79 -9.01
C GLY A 87 19.90 -11.75 -9.43
N THR A 88 18.68 -11.86 -8.89
CA THR A 88 17.55 -10.97 -9.23
C THR A 88 17.41 -9.85 -8.22
N SER A 89 17.51 -8.61 -8.69
CA SER A 89 17.20 -7.40 -7.95
C SER A 89 15.73 -7.01 -8.14
N TYR A 90 15.13 -6.42 -7.12
CA TYR A 90 13.72 -6.03 -7.10
C TYR A 90 13.59 -4.55 -6.73
N VAL A 91 12.68 -3.87 -7.40
CA VAL A 91 12.13 -2.57 -7.01
C VAL A 91 10.63 -2.74 -6.86
N MET A 92 10.07 -2.30 -5.73
CA MET A 92 8.64 -2.39 -5.43
C MET A 92 8.09 -1.02 -5.04
N VAL A 93 6.98 -0.63 -5.66
CA VAL A 93 6.15 0.53 -5.29
C VAL A 93 4.72 0.03 -5.10
N ALA A 94 4.04 0.54 -4.08
CA ALA A 94 2.64 0.23 -3.80
C ALA A 94 1.79 1.50 -3.78
N LYS A 95 0.59 1.42 -4.33
CA LYS A 95 -0.41 2.50 -4.29
C LYS A 95 -1.68 1.96 -3.64
N LEU A 96 -2.19 2.67 -2.63
CA LEU A 96 -3.52 2.43 -2.09
C LEU A 96 -4.50 3.33 -2.81
N ILE A 97 -5.51 2.69 -3.40
CA ILE A 97 -6.47 3.34 -4.29
C ILE A 97 -7.87 3.05 -3.78
N ASP A 98 -8.68 4.07 -3.61
CA ASP A 98 -10.06 3.92 -3.12
C ASP A 98 -11.03 3.42 -4.22
N LYS A 99 -12.31 3.24 -3.86
CA LYS A 99 -13.38 2.86 -4.80
C LYS A 99 -13.59 3.87 -5.93
N LYS A 100 -13.18 5.12 -5.75
CA LYS A 100 -13.28 6.18 -6.75
C LYS A 100 -12.07 6.22 -7.68
N ASN A 101 -11.15 5.25 -7.55
CA ASN A 101 -9.88 5.20 -8.26
C ASN A 101 -8.91 6.34 -7.91
N GLU A 102 -9.08 6.99 -6.75
CA GLU A 102 -8.16 8.00 -6.26
C GLU A 102 -7.00 7.35 -5.49
N VAL A 103 -5.76 7.72 -5.84
CA VAL A 103 -4.58 7.29 -5.10
C VAL A 103 -4.50 8.11 -3.82
N LEU A 104 -4.84 7.50 -2.68
CA LEU A 104 -4.80 8.18 -1.38
C LEU A 104 -3.46 7.98 -0.65
N TRP A 105 -2.67 6.99 -1.07
CA TRP A 105 -1.33 6.76 -0.56
C TRP A 105 -0.45 6.06 -1.59
N GLU A 106 0.83 6.45 -1.63
CA GLU A 106 1.86 5.81 -2.44
C GLU A 106 3.11 5.58 -1.58
N SER A 107 3.70 4.40 -1.72
CA SER A 107 4.92 4.06 -1.01
C SER A 107 6.15 4.69 -1.66
N ASN A 108 7.25 4.77 -0.90
CA ASN A 108 8.56 4.93 -1.51
C ASN A 108 8.90 3.73 -2.40
N ALA A 109 9.85 3.90 -3.33
CA ALA A 109 10.40 2.80 -4.10
C ALA A 109 11.37 1.96 -3.24
N TYR A 110 10.94 0.77 -2.84
CA TYR A 110 11.77 -0.16 -2.07
C TYR A 110 12.63 -1.00 -2.99
N LYS A 111 13.95 -0.87 -2.84
CA LYS A 111 14.94 -1.61 -3.63
C LYS A 111 15.59 -2.71 -2.80
N SER A 112 15.85 -3.85 -3.42
CA SER A 112 16.68 -4.91 -2.84
C SER A 112 17.44 -5.65 -3.93
N SER A 113 18.72 -5.87 -3.68
CA SER A 113 19.60 -6.71 -4.49
C SER A 113 20.26 -7.77 -3.60
N PRO A 114 20.62 -8.93 -4.16
CA PRO A 114 21.30 -9.98 -3.40
C PRO A 114 22.59 -9.48 -2.74
N ASN A 115 22.70 -9.67 -1.43
CA ASN A 115 23.86 -9.29 -0.62
C ASN A 115 24.00 -10.25 0.59
N GLY A 116 25.05 -10.06 1.39
CA GLY A 116 25.31 -10.90 2.57
C GLY A 116 24.20 -10.92 3.63
N THR A 117 23.29 -9.94 3.65
CA THR A 117 22.22 -9.82 4.66
C THR A 117 20.90 -10.47 4.23
N ASN A 118 20.56 -10.44 2.93
CA ASN A 118 19.31 -10.98 2.40
C ASN A 118 19.49 -12.21 1.50
N GLY A 119 20.72 -12.62 1.22
CA GLY A 119 21.04 -13.70 0.28
C GLY A 119 20.42 -13.45 -1.09
N PHE A 120 19.99 -14.52 -1.76
CA PHE A 120 19.32 -14.43 -3.06
C PHE A 120 17.82 -14.11 -2.97
N ASN A 121 17.25 -13.88 -1.77
CA ASN A 121 15.82 -13.65 -1.58
C ASN A 121 15.43 -12.16 -1.52
N SER A 122 15.79 -11.42 -2.57
CA SER A 122 15.54 -9.98 -2.64
C SER A 122 14.06 -9.62 -2.79
N GLY A 123 13.22 -10.49 -3.35
CA GLY A 123 11.77 -10.31 -3.42
C GLY A 123 11.13 -10.23 -2.04
N ARG A 124 11.46 -11.17 -1.14
CA ARG A 124 10.97 -11.14 0.25
C ARG A 124 11.48 -9.91 1.02
N ALA A 125 12.68 -9.44 0.71
CA ALA A 125 13.24 -8.27 1.35
C ALA A 125 12.49 -6.97 0.99
N VAL A 126 12.07 -6.78 -0.26
CA VAL A 126 11.23 -5.62 -0.64
C VAL A 126 9.84 -5.70 -0.02
N VAL A 127 9.22 -6.89 0.00
CA VAL A 127 7.93 -7.11 0.70
C VAL A 127 8.03 -6.75 2.18
N LYS A 128 9.10 -7.19 2.86
CA LYS A 128 9.32 -6.85 4.28
C LYS A 128 9.42 -5.35 4.52
N LYS A 129 10.03 -4.59 3.59
CA LYS A 129 10.14 -3.13 3.68
C LYS A 129 8.77 -2.47 3.50
N LEU A 130 8.00 -2.89 2.49
CA LEU A 130 6.64 -2.41 2.27
C LEU A 130 5.74 -2.69 3.48
N MET A 131 5.71 -3.93 3.97
CA MET A 131 4.90 -4.33 5.13
C MET A 131 5.26 -3.55 6.39
N ARG A 132 6.53 -3.20 6.58
CA ARG A 132 6.94 -2.36 7.71
C ARG A 132 6.34 -0.96 7.61
N ASP A 133 6.31 -0.39 6.41
CA ASP A 133 5.76 0.96 6.21
C ASP A 133 4.24 0.97 6.37
N LEU A 134 3.55 -0.03 5.81
CA LEU A 134 2.10 -0.22 6.01
C LEU A 134 1.76 -0.33 7.50
N LYS A 135 2.45 -1.22 8.23
CA LYS A 135 2.25 -1.38 9.69
C LYS A 135 2.51 -0.08 10.43
N ARG A 136 3.59 0.64 10.11
CA ARG A 136 3.89 1.92 10.75
C ARG A 136 2.83 3.00 10.47
N LYS A 137 2.16 2.93 9.32
CA LYS A 137 1.19 3.95 8.89
C LYS A 137 -0.22 3.68 9.40
N PHE A 138 -0.59 2.40 9.56
CA PHE A 138 -1.98 1.97 9.84
C PHE A 138 -2.13 1.18 11.14
N THR A 139 -1.05 0.97 11.91
CA THR A 139 -1.07 0.46 13.29
C THR A 139 -0.49 1.51 14.22
#